data_AF-A0A357EJH2-F1
#
_entry.id   AF-A0A357EJH2-F1
#
_cell.length_a   1.000
_cell.length_b   1.000
_cell.length_c   1.000
_cell.angle_alpha   90.00
_cell.angle_beta   90.00
_cell.angle_gamma   90.00
#
_symmetry.space_group_name_H-M   'P 1'
#
loop_
_entity.id
_entity.type
_entity.pdbx_description
1 polymer ?
#
loop_
_entity_poly.entity_id
_entity_poly.type
_entity_poly.pdbx_seq_one_letter_code
_entity_poly.pdbx_strand_id
1 'polypeptide(L)'
;MGMYLTLQIGTESVYGSELPDFMVWTQVKELPLFWYPFKSFFGGFLGAILVPVLFATLFGFLAFRSRIKGVYFAIITQALAFAAWLVFNRNETRLGGTNGLTDFKQLLGYRLSDPSTQRALYLITVLALIAAYLLCRWIVASRAGKVLIAIRDSESRVTFSGYTPWMFKLFVFVVAAGLAGLAGMLYVPQVGIITPAQIGVLPSLEVVIWVAV
;
A
#
# COMPACT_ATOMS: atom_id res chain seq x y z
N MET A 1 0.71 1.55 9.09
CA MET A 1 -0.01 0.59 9.96
C MET A 1 0.88 -0.42 10.65
N GLY A 2 1.72 -1.20 9.95
CA GLY A 2 2.66 -2.13 10.63
C GLY A 2 3.50 -1.46 11.72
N MET A 3 4.08 -0.29 11.44
CA MET A 3 4.83 0.45 12.46
C MET A 3 4.00 1.01 13.61
N TYR A 4 2.72 1.31 13.38
CA TYR A 4 1.83 1.70 14.49
C TYR A 4 1.61 0.51 15.41
N LEU A 5 1.33 -0.67 14.84
CA LEU A 5 1.14 -1.91 15.58
C LEU A 5 2.39 -2.32 16.36
N THR A 6 3.60 -2.21 15.78
CA THR A 6 4.84 -2.51 16.51
C THR A 6 5.09 -1.54 17.66
N LEU A 7 4.78 -0.26 17.48
CA LEU A 7 4.94 0.75 18.53
C LEU A 7 3.91 0.58 19.66
N GLN A 8 2.75 -0.04 19.42
CA GLN A 8 1.77 -0.33 20.46
C GLN A 8 2.20 -1.46 21.41
N ILE A 9 3.16 -2.30 21.02
CA ILE A 9 3.62 -3.43 21.83
C ILE A 9 4.31 -2.91 23.11
N GLY A 10 5.15 -1.88 22.98
CA GLY A 10 5.92 -1.32 24.10
C GLY A 10 6.65 -2.40 24.90
N THR A 11 6.45 -2.40 26.22
CA THR A 11 7.07 -3.35 27.15
C THR A 11 6.59 -4.80 27.03
N GLU A 12 5.52 -5.07 26.28
CA GLU A 12 5.10 -6.45 25.96
C GLU A 12 6.00 -7.09 24.89
N SER A 13 7.01 -6.37 24.37
CA SER A 13 7.92 -6.83 23.33
C SER A 13 8.87 -7.92 23.83
N VAL A 14 9.46 -8.72 22.92
CA VAL A 14 10.34 -9.83 23.31
C VAL A 14 11.53 -9.35 24.14
N TYR A 15 12.01 -8.12 23.86
CA TYR A 15 13.11 -7.50 24.58
C TYR A 15 12.68 -6.54 25.71
N GLY A 16 11.37 -6.41 25.98
CA GLY A 16 10.83 -5.56 27.05
C GLY A 16 11.13 -4.07 26.89
N SER A 17 11.40 -3.61 25.67
CA SER A 17 11.82 -2.23 25.38
C SER A 17 10.70 -1.42 24.73
N GLU A 18 10.68 -0.10 24.91
CA GLU A 18 9.72 0.79 24.21
C GLU A 18 9.98 0.89 22.70
N LEU A 19 11.16 0.49 22.24
CA LEU A 19 11.49 0.43 20.83
C LEU A 19 11.00 -0.91 20.22
N PRO A 20 10.58 -0.91 18.95
CA PRO A 20 10.27 -2.15 18.25
C PRO A 20 11.44 -3.15 18.32
N ASP A 21 11.15 -4.45 18.41
CA ASP A 21 12.15 -5.51 18.52
C ASP A 21 13.22 -5.44 17.43
N PHE A 22 12.82 -5.08 16.21
CA PHE A 22 13.76 -4.96 15.10
C PHE A 22 14.71 -3.74 15.19
N MET A 23 14.46 -2.78 16.07
CA MET A 23 15.37 -1.67 16.32
C MET A 23 16.39 -2.06 17.40
N VAL A 24 15.95 -2.85 18.38
CA VAL A 24 16.79 -3.36 19.47
C VAL A 24 17.91 -4.24 18.90
N TRP A 25 17.59 -5.22 18.06
CA TRP A 25 18.61 -6.13 17.49
C TRP A 25 19.56 -5.44 16.49
N THR A 26 19.21 -4.26 15.97
CA THR A 26 19.98 -3.46 15.00
C THR A 26 20.71 -2.32 15.71
N GLN A 27 20.72 -2.32 17.06
CA GLN A 27 21.42 -1.36 17.90
C GLN A 27 21.00 0.10 17.65
N VAL A 28 19.75 0.32 17.25
CA VAL A 28 19.17 1.66 17.09
C VAL A 28 18.78 2.19 18.47
N LYS A 29 19.37 3.31 18.89
CA LYS A 29 19.20 3.87 20.24
C LYS A 29 17.95 4.75 20.41
N GLU A 30 17.46 5.33 19.32
CA GLU A 30 16.31 6.24 19.34
C GLU A 30 15.41 6.01 18.12
N LEU A 31 14.11 6.24 18.29
CA LEU A 31 13.16 6.13 17.19
C LEU A 31 13.51 7.17 16.10
N PRO A 32 13.72 6.76 14.84
CA PRO A 32 13.95 7.69 13.75
C PRO A 32 12.79 8.68 13.57
N LEU A 33 13.11 9.94 13.21
CA LEU A 33 12.14 11.03 13.05
C LEU A 33 10.95 10.66 12.15
N PHE A 34 11.20 9.92 11.07
CA PHE A 34 10.17 9.51 10.12
C PHE A 34 9.14 8.51 10.68
N TRP A 35 9.44 7.85 11.81
CA TRP A 35 8.52 6.93 12.46
C TRP A 35 7.63 7.59 13.55
N TYR A 36 7.94 8.81 13.99
CA TYR A 36 7.15 9.52 15.01
C TYR A 36 5.66 9.69 14.67
N PRO A 37 5.27 10.03 13.42
CA PRO A 37 3.85 10.17 13.07
C PRO A 37 3.04 8.88 13.31
N PHE A 38 3.70 7.73 13.28
CA PHE A 38 3.06 6.42 13.40
C PHE A 38 2.82 5.98 14.86
N LYS A 39 3.16 6.81 15.87
CA LYS A 39 2.74 6.58 17.25
C LYS A 39 1.22 6.70 17.43
N SER A 40 0.57 7.54 16.62
CA SER A 40 -0.88 7.72 16.63
C SER A 40 -1.56 6.81 15.61
N PHE A 41 -2.73 6.26 15.95
CA PHE A 41 -3.56 5.50 15.02
C PHE A 41 -3.88 6.33 13.77
N PHE A 42 -4.24 7.60 13.92
CA PHE A 42 -4.57 8.47 12.81
C PHE A 42 -3.37 8.69 11.88
N GLY A 43 -2.16 8.82 12.43
CA GLY A 43 -0.94 8.91 11.63
C GLY A 43 -0.65 7.61 10.88
N GLY A 44 -0.88 6.46 11.53
CA GLY A 44 -0.81 5.15 10.88
C GLY A 44 -1.83 4.96 9.76
N PHE A 45 -3.07 5.41 9.99
CA PHE A 45 -4.19 5.32 9.07
C PHE A 45 -3.97 6.22 7.85
N LEU A 46 -3.74 7.52 8.09
CA LEU A 46 -3.49 8.49 7.03
C LEU A 46 -2.21 8.14 6.26
N GLY A 47 -1.15 7.73 6.94
CA GLY A 47 0.11 7.33 6.28
C GLY A 47 -0.07 6.16 5.33
N ALA A 48 -0.91 5.18 5.67
CA ALA A 48 -1.14 4.02 4.80
C ALA A 48 -1.91 4.36 3.51
N ILE A 49 -2.68 5.45 3.47
CA ILE A 49 -3.41 5.89 2.28
C ILE A 49 -2.62 6.97 1.54
N LEU A 50 -2.15 7.99 2.26
CA LEU A 50 -1.49 9.15 1.68
C LEU A 50 -0.13 8.81 1.08
N VAL A 51 0.67 7.94 1.70
CA VAL A 51 2.00 7.60 1.16
C VAL A 51 1.89 6.91 -0.22
N PRO A 52 1.07 5.86 -0.41
CA PRO A 52 0.85 5.28 -1.74
C PRO A 52 0.23 6.26 -2.73
N VAL A 53 -0.75 7.07 -2.31
CA VAL A 53 -1.42 8.06 -3.17
C VAL A 53 -0.43 9.12 -3.66
N LEU A 54 0.39 9.68 -2.78
CA LEU A 54 1.40 10.68 -3.13
C LEU A 54 2.47 10.08 -4.05
N PHE A 55 2.94 8.88 -3.73
CA PHE A 55 3.91 8.18 -4.56
C PHE A 55 3.35 7.89 -5.95
N ALA A 56 2.13 7.35 -6.03
CA ALA A 56 1.46 7.06 -7.30
C ALA A 56 1.15 8.33 -8.09
N THR A 57 0.86 9.44 -7.41
CA THR A 57 0.64 10.73 -8.06
C THR A 57 1.94 11.23 -8.70
N LEU A 58 3.05 11.25 -7.94
CA LEU A 58 4.35 11.70 -8.44
C LEU A 58 4.86 10.80 -9.57
N PHE A 59 4.90 9.49 -9.33
CA PHE A 59 5.39 8.52 -10.30
C PHE A 59 4.49 8.47 -11.54
N GLY A 60 3.17 8.36 -11.34
CA GLY A 60 2.20 8.33 -12.43
C GLY A 60 2.21 9.62 -13.25
N PHE A 61 2.37 10.77 -12.61
CA PHE A 61 2.50 12.04 -13.31
C PHE A 61 3.70 12.02 -14.26
N LEU A 62 4.88 11.61 -13.78
CA LEU A 62 6.08 11.50 -14.60
C LEU A 62 5.92 10.46 -15.72
N ALA A 63 5.40 9.28 -15.40
CA ALA A 63 5.27 8.17 -16.35
C ALA A 63 4.25 8.48 -17.47
N PHE A 64 3.05 8.93 -17.12
CA PHE A 64 1.99 9.17 -18.11
C PHE A 64 2.20 10.47 -18.88
N ARG A 65 2.77 11.52 -18.27
CA ARG A 65 3.15 12.75 -18.98
C ARG A 65 4.21 12.48 -20.05
N SER A 66 5.13 11.55 -19.78
CA SER A 66 6.16 11.11 -20.72
C SER A 66 5.64 10.14 -21.78
N ARG A 67 4.30 9.90 -21.82
CA ARG A 67 3.62 9.01 -22.77
C ARG A 67 4.15 7.57 -22.76
N ILE A 68 4.63 7.09 -21.60
CA ILE A 68 5.01 5.68 -21.41
C ILE A 68 3.74 4.82 -21.45
N LYS A 69 3.76 3.75 -22.23
CA LYS A 69 2.58 2.92 -22.51
C LYS A 69 2.92 1.43 -22.54
N GLY A 70 1.89 0.62 -22.34
CA GLY A 70 1.92 -0.83 -22.55
C GLY A 70 3.02 -1.52 -21.77
N VAL A 71 3.79 -2.35 -22.46
CA VAL A 71 4.86 -3.19 -21.88
C VAL A 71 5.91 -2.35 -21.16
N TYR A 72 6.29 -1.18 -21.70
CA TYR A 72 7.27 -0.31 -21.05
C TYR A 72 6.81 0.19 -19.69
N PHE A 73 5.52 0.52 -19.55
CA PHE A 73 4.97 0.92 -18.26
C PHE A 73 5.04 -0.24 -17.25
N ALA A 74 4.66 -1.45 -17.68
CA ALA A 74 4.73 -2.64 -16.86
C ALA A 74 6.17 -2.93 -16.38
N ILE A 75 7.15 -2.88 -17.28
CA ILE A 75 8.58 -3.07 -16.95
C ILE A 75 9.04 -2.06 -15.90
N ILE A 76 8.70 -0.78 -16.05
CA ILE A 76 9.13 0.25 -15.09
C ILE A 76 8.44 0.04 -13.73
N THR A 77 7.16 -0.31 -13.69
CA THR A 77 6.48 -0.60 -12.41
C THR A 77 7.09 -1.81 -11.70
N GLN A 78 7.51 -2.84 -12.43
CA GLN A 78 8.19 -4.00 -11.87
C GLN A 78 9.60 -3.66 -11.38
N ALA A 79 10.36 -2.88 -12.15
CA ALA A 79 11.66 -2.38 -11.73
C ALA A 79 11.56 -1.54 -10.45
N LEU A 80 10.49 -0.74 -10.32
CA LEU A 80 10.22 0.06 -9.13
C LEU A 80 9.88 -0.79 -7.91
N ALA A 81 9.04 -1.81 -8.08
CA ALA A 81 8.74 -2.78 -7.03
C ALA A 81 10.02 -3.53 -6.58
N PHE A 82 10.86 -3.93 -7.52
CA PHE A 82 12.15 -4.57 -7.23
C PHE A 82 13.13 -3.63 -6.51
N ALA A 83 13.23 -2.37 -6.94
CA ALA A 83 14.05 -1.37 -6.27
C ALA A 83 13.56 -1.08 -4.85
N ALA A 84 12.24 -0.95 -4.66
CA ALA A 84 11.64 -0.82 -3.34
C ALA A 84 11.96 -2.03 -2.46
N TRP A 85 11.77 -3.24 -2.99
CA TRP A 85 12.14 -4.48 -2.31
C TRP A 85 13.61 -4.48 -1.85
N LEU A 86 14.55 -4.12 -2.73
CA LEU A 86 15.98 -4.02 -2.36
C LEU A 86 16.23 -3.02 -1.23
N VAL A 87 15.58 -1.85 -1.25
CA VAL A 87 15.70 -0.84 -0.19
C VAL A 87 15.16 -1.37 1.14
N PHE A 88 13.96 -1.96 1.14
CA PHE A 88 13.33 -2.50 2.34
C PHE A 88 14.08 -3.70 2.94
N ASN A 89 14.84 -4.46 2.15
CA ASN A 89 15.67 -5.55 2.66
C ASN A 89 16.94 -5.06 3.37
N ARG A 90 17.39 -3.82 3.15
CA ARG A 90 18.61 -3.30 3.80
C ARG A 90 18.33 -2.97 5.27
N ASN A 91 18.97 -3.70 6.18
CA ASN A 91 18.88 -3.44 7.64
C ASN A 91 19.31 -2.02 8.02
N GLU A 92 20.27 -1.44 7.29
CA GLU A 92 20.77 -0.07 7.51
C GLU A 92 19.70 1.02 7.37
N THR A 93 18.61 0.75 6.65
CA THR A 93 17.52 1.72 6.42
C THR A 93 16.62 1.92 7.64
N ARG A 94 16.76 1.09 8.69
CA ARG A 94 15.92 1.12 9.91
C ARG A 94 14.42 0.90 9.62
N LEU A 95 14.12 0.11 8.59
CA LEU A 95 12.76 -0.24 8.12
C LEU A 95 12.31 -1.67 8.49
N GLY A 96 13.10 -2.41 9.28
CA GLY A 96 12.85 -3.82 9.61
C GLY A 96 13.69 -4.80 8.79
N GLY A 97 14.22 -4.36 7.64
CA GLY A 97 15.11 -5.17 6.82
C GLY A 97 14.46 -6.47 6.34
N THR A 98 15.27 -7.52 6.16
CA THR A 98 14.81 -8.84 5.68
C THR A 98 13.73 -9.46 6.57
N ASN A 99 13.77 -9.17 7.88
CA ASN A 99 12.86 -9.77 8.85
C ASN A 99 11.50 -9.06 8.90
N GLY A 100 11.44 -7.82 8.40
CA GLY A 100 10.21 -7.05 8.36
C GLY A 100 9.72 -6.61 9.75
N LEU A 101 8.41 -6.45 9.87
CA LEU A 101 7.74 -6.07 11.12
C LEU A 101 6.84 -7.23 11.57
N THR A 102 7.01 -7.62 12.82
CA THR A 102 6.40 -8.80 13.44
C THR A 102 5.76 -8.46 14.78
N ASP A 103 5.20 -9.48 15.42
CA ASP A 103 4.73 -9.49 16.81
C ASP A 103 3.59 -8.49 17.07
N PHE A 104 2.69 -8.28 16.11
CA PHE A 104 1.52 -7.42 16.32
C PHE A 104 0.59 -8.04 17.38
N LYS A 105 0.45 -7.39 18.54
CA LYS A 105 -0.38 -7.89 19.65
C LYS A 105 -1.72 -7.20 19.78
N GLN A 106 -1.73 -5.88 19.59
CA GLN A 106 -2.88 -5.05 19.89
C GLN A 106 -3.14 -4.04 18.78
N LEU A 107 -4.41 -3.70 18.59
CA LEU A 107 -4.89 -2.64 17.72
C LEU A 107 -5.91 -1.81 18.50
N LEU A 108 -5.62 -0.52 18.72
CA LEU A 108 -6.52 0.40 19.45
C LEU A 108 -6.89 -0.12 20.86
N GLY A 109 -5.98 -0.87 21.50
CA GLY A 109 -6.20 -1.47 22.83
C GLY A 109 -6.97 -2.81 22.81
N TYR A 110 -7.38 -3.30 21.64
CA TYR A 110 -7.96 -4.63 21.49
C TYR A 110 -6.89 -5.64 21.08
N ARG A 111 -6.84 -6.81 21.73
CA ARG A 111 -5.89 -7.87 21.36
C ARG A 111 -6.30 -8.51 20.04
N LEU A 112 -5.32 -8.69 19.15
CA LEU A 112 -5.52 -9.33 17.85
C LEU A 112 -5.78 -10.84 17.96
N SER A 113 -5.42 -11.45 19.10
CA SER A 113 -5.72 -12.85 19.41
C SER A 113 -7.18 -13.09 19.81
N ASP A 114 -7.92 -12.04 20.20
CA ASP A 114 -9.29 -12.20 20.67
C ASP A 114 -10.23 -12.53 19.49
N PRO A 115 -11.08 -13.58 19.59
CA PRO A 115 -12.00 -13.96 18.51
C PRO A 115 -13.01 -12.87 18.13
N SER A 116 -13.31 -11.94 19.04
CA SER A 116 -14.16 -10.77 18.77
C SER A 116 -13.45 -9.77 17.86
N THR A 117 -12.18 -9.44 18.14
CA THR A 117 -11.34 -8.55 17.33
C THR A 117 -11.14 -9.10 15.93
N GLN A 118 -10.86 -10.40 15.79
CA GLN A 118 -10.71 -11.04 14.48
C GLN A 118 -12.00 -10.97 13.65
N ARG A 119 -13.16 -11.23 14.28
CA ARG A 119 -14.46 -11.08 13.63
C ARG A 119 -14.75 -9.65 13.22
N ALA A 120 -14.41 -8.67 14.06
CA ALA A 120 -14.56 -7.26 13.74
C ALA A 120 -13.68 -6.84 12.54
N LEU A 121 -12.41 -7.25 12.53
CA LEU A 121 -11.49 -7.01 11.41
C LEU A 121 -11.98 -7.64 10.11
N TYR A 122 -12.49 -8.87 10.18
CA TYR A 122 -13.11 -9.53 9.03
C TYR A 122 -14.30 -8.74 8.49
N LEU A 123 -15.25 -8.34 9.35
CA LEU A 123 -16.42 -7.56 8.95
C LEU A 123 -16.03 -6.20 8.36
N ILE A 124 -15.06 -5.50 8.97
CA ILE A 124 -14.52 -4.24 8.44
C ILE A 124 -13.90 -4.46 7.06
N THR A 125 -13.18 -5.56 6.86
CA THR A 125 -12.56 -5.90 5.56
C THR A 125 -13.61 -6.17 4.50
N VAL A 126 -14.68 -6.90 4.83
CA VAL A 126 -15.80 -7.15 3.91
C VAL A 126 -16.50 -5.85 3.55
N LEU A 127 -16.77 -4.97 4.52
CA LEU A 127 -17.37 -3.66 4.27
C LEU A 127 -16.47 -2.77 3.41
N ALA A 128 -15.16 -2.76 3.66
CA ALA A 128 -14.18 -2.03 2.86
C ALA A 128 -14.12 -2.57 1.42
N LEU A 129 -14.22 -3.89 1.23
CA LEU A 129 -14.29 -4.51 -0.09
C LEU A 129 -15.55 -4.09 -0.85
N ILE A 130 -16.71 -4.12 -0.19
CA ILE A 130 -17.98 -3.66 -0.79
C ILE A 130 -17.87 -2.18 -1.17
N ALA A 131 -17.34 -1.33 -0.27
CA ALA A 131 -17.15 0.09 -0.53
C ALA A 131 -16.18 0.34 -1.71
N ALA A 132 -15.07 -0.39 -1.78
CA ALA A 132 -14.11 -0.33 -2.89
C ALA A 132 -14.77 -0.74 -4.21
N TYR A 133 -15.55 -1.81 -4.22
CA TYR A 133 -16.30 -2.25 -5.40
C TYR A 133 -17.31 -1.18 -5.85
N LEU A 134 -18.09 -0.62 -4.93
CA LEU A 134 -19.07 0.44 -5.25
C LEU A 134 -18.38 1.70 -5.78
N LEU A 135 -17.23 2.08 -5.21
CA LEU A 135 -16.42 3.19 -5.71
C LEU A 135 -15.95 2.93 -7.16
N CYS A 136 -15.37 1.75 -7.41
CA CYS A 136 -14.94 1.37 -8.76
C CYS A 136 -16.11 1.35 -9.75
N ARG A 137 -17.26 0.79 -9.36
CA ARG A 137 -18.48 0.77 -10.18
C ARG A 137 -18.97 2.18 -10.50
N TRP A 138 -18.96 3.08 -9.51
CA TRP A 138 -19.35 4.47 -9.70
C TRP A 138 -18.40 5.20 -10.66
N ILE A 139 -17.08 5.00 -10.52
CA ILE A 139 -16.07 5.56 -11.44
C ILE A 139 -16.30 5.08 -12.88
N VAL A 140 -16.52 3.78 -13.07
CA VAL A 140 -16.75 3.19 -14.40
C VAL A 140 -18.05 3.71 -15.04
N ALA A 141 -19.11 3.91 -14.25
CA ALA A 141 -20.38 4.47 -14.74
C ALA A 141 -20.31 5.97 -15.05
N SER A 142 -19.32 6.69 -14.51
CA SER A 142 -19.16 8.13 -14.67
C SER A 142 -18.72 8.54 -16.09
N ARG A 143 -18.77 9.85 -16.39
CA ARG A 143 -18.21 10.40 -17.64
C ARG A 143 -16.72 10.11 -17.79
N ALA A 144 -15.96 10.14 -16.69
CA ALA A 144 -14.54 9.79 -16.70
C ALA A 144 -14.33 8.30 -17.06
N GLY A 145 -15.19 7.41 -16.56
CA GLY A 145 -15.22 6.00 -16.93
C GLY A 145 -15.41 5.78 -18.43
N LYS A 146 -16.34 6.51 -19.05
CA LYS A 146 -16.55 6.45 -20.52
C LYS A 146 -15.31 6.89 -21.30
N VAL A 147 -14.62 7.94 -20.84
CA VAL A 147 -13.36 8.38 -21.46
C VAL A 147 -12.27 7.32 -21.30
N LEU A 148 -12.17 6.66 -20.14
CA LEU A 148 -11.23 5.56 -19.92
C LEU A 148 -11.48 4.37 -20.85
N ILE A 149 -12.74 4.02 -21.09
CA ILE A 149 -13.12 2.99 -22.07
C ILE A 149 -12.69 3.42 -23.48
N ALA A 150 -12.93 4.68 -23.86
CA ALA A 150 -12.46 5.20 -25.14
C ALA A 150 -10.92 5.22 -25.28
N ILE A 151 -10.20 5.49 -24.18
CA ILE A 151 -8.73 5.44 -24.15
C ILE A 151 -8.22 4.02 -24.39
N ARG A 152 -8.90 3.01 -23.83
CA ARG A 152 -8.61 1.59 -24.06
C ARG A 152 -8.75 1.23 -25.54
N ASP A 153 -9.80 1.73 -26.20
CA ASP A 153 -10.08 1.39 -27.60
C ASP A 153 -9.17 2.16 -28.58
N SER A 154 -8.87 3.44 -28.32
CA SER A 154 -7.84 4.19 -29.04
C SER A 154 -7.52 5.52 -28.36
N GLU A 155 -6.37 5.57 -27.71
CA GLU A 155 -5.85 6.79 -27.10
C GLU A 155 -5.62 7.93 -28.12
N SER A 156 -5.23 7.61 -29.36
CA SER A 156 -5.05 8.61 -30.42
C SER A 156 -6.38 9.31 -30.74
N ARG A 157 -7.48 8.55 -30.90
CA ARG A 157 -8.82 9.11 -31.17
C ARG A 157 -9.32 10.01 -30.04
N VAL A 158 -9.07 9.61 -28.78
CA VAL A 158 -9.43 10.43 -27.61
C VAL A 158 -8.64 11.74 -27.58
N THR A 159 -7.37 11.71 -27.96
CA THR A 159 -6.52 12.91 -28.05
C THR A 159 -7.02 13.86 -29.13
N PHE A 160 -7.41 13.34 -30.31
CA PHE A 160 -8.02 14.14 -31.38
C PHE A 160 -9.37 14.75 -30.98
N SER A 161 -10.08 14.12 -30.04
CA SER A 161 -11.36 14.63 -29.51
C SER A 161 -11.18 15.75 -28.46
N GLY A 162 -9.94 16.18 -28.19
CA GLY A 162 -9.63 17.29 -27.27
C GLY A 162 -9.43 16.87 -25.81
N TYR A 163 -9.54 15.58 -25.48
CA TYR A 163 -9.24 15.10 -24.12
C TYR A 163 -7.74 14.88 -23.92
N THR A 164 -7.30 14.89 -22.66
CA THR A 164 -5.92 14.63 -22.23
C THR A 164 -5.82 13.24 -21.57
N PRO A 165 -5.54 12.15 -22.31
CA PRO A 165 -5.61 10.78 -21.79
C PRO A 165 -4.76 10.51 -20.55
N TRP A 166 -3.60 11.16 -20.46
CA TRP A 166 -2.67 10.97 -19.36
C TRP A 166 -3.27 11.37 -18.00
N MET A 167 -4.16 12.37 -17.95
CA MET A 167 -4.81 12.80 -16.72
C MET A 167 -5.79 11.72 -16.21
N PHE A 168 -6.54 11.10 -17.12
CA PHE A 168 -7.47 10.02 -16.78
C PHE A 168 -6.74 8.76 -16.32
N LYS A 169 -5.63 8.41 -16.98
CA LYS A 169 -4.75 7.29 -16.54
C LYS A 169 -4.16 7.56 -15.16
N LEU A 170 -3.66 8.78 -14.92
CA LEU A 170 -3.14 9.19 -13.63
C LEU A 170 -4.21 9.08 -12.53
N PHE A 171 -5.42 9.58 -12.80
CA PHE A 171 -6.53 9.50 -11.85
C PHE A 171 -6.81 8.07 -11.41
N VAL A 172 -6.97 7.12 -12.36
CA VAL A 172 -7.25 5.72 -12.03
C VAL A 172 -6.07 5.08 -11.30
N PHE A 173 -4.83 5.40 -11.69
CA PHE A 173 -3.63 4.89 -11.04
C PHE A 173 -3.53 5.35 -9.57
N VAL A 174 -3.87 6.60 -9.29
CA VAL A 174 -3.90 7.16 -7.92
C VAL A 174 -5.02 6.53 -7.09
N VAL A 175 -6.21 6.35 -7.67
CA VAL A 175 -7.32 5.66 -6.98
C VAL A 175 -6.93 4.23 -6.64
N ALA A 176 -6.32 3.49 -7.58
CA ALA A 176 -5.85 2.14 -7.35
C ALA A 176 -4.80 2.07 -6.23
N ALA A 177 -3.87 3.02 -6.18
CA ALA A 177 -2.88 3.11 -5.10
C ALA A 177 -3.51 3.37 -3.72
N GLY A 178 -4.54 4.23 -3.65
CA GLY A 178 -5.30 4.45 -2.42
C GLY A 178 -6.03 3.19 -1.94
N LEU A 179 -6.66 2.46 -2.85
CA LEU A 179 -7.30 1.17 -2.56
C LEU A 179 -6.29 0.11 -2.11
N ALA A 180 -5.11 0.04 -2.75
CA ALA A 180 -4.03 -0.85 -2.34
C ALA A 180 -3.49 -0.50 -0.93
N GLY A 181 -3.38 0.79 -0.62
CA GLY A 181 -3.00 1.26 0.73
C GLY A 181 -4.03 0.86 1.80
N LEU A 182 -5.32 1.01 1.51
CA LEU A 182 -6.41 0.56 2.39
C LEU A 182 -6.37 -0.97 2.59
N ALA A 183 -6.20 -1.74 1.51
CA ALA A 183 -6.08 -3.19 1.57
C ALA A 183 -4.89 -3.63 2.41
N GLY A 184 -3.71 -3.03 2.19
CA GLY A 184 -2.50 -3.30 2.99
C GLY A 184 -2.69 -2.97 4.47
N MET A 185 -3.36 -1.86 4.80
CA MET A 185 -3.69 -1.51 6.19
C MET A 185 -4.50 -2.60 6.89
N LEU A 186 -5.50 -3.15 6.21
CA LEU A 186 -6.40 -4.16 6.78
C LEU A 186 -5.73 -5.54 6.83
N TYR A 187 -4.85 -5.83 5.87
CA TYR A 187 -4.11 -7.08 5.78
C TYR A 187 -3.12 -7.29 6.93
N VAL A 188 -2.33 -6.25 7.26
CA VAL A 188 -1.25 -6.33 8.27
C VAL A 188 -1.71 -6.87 9.64
N PRO A 189 -2.76 -6.36 10.30
CA PRO A 189 -3.20 -6.86 11.60
C PRO A 189 -3.80 -8.27 11.54
N GLN A 190 -4.23 -8.74 10.37
CA GLN A 190 -4.79 -10.08 10.20
C GLN A 190 -3.71 -11.15 10.00
N VAL A 191 -2.64 -10.81 9.27
CA VAL A 191 -1.53 -11.74 9.01
C VAL A 191 -0.51 -11.78 10.14
N GLY A 192 -0.40 -10.72 10.94
CA GLY A 192 0.50 -10.70 12.10
C GLY A 192 1.98 -10.43 11.77
N ILE A 193 2.33 -10.38 10.48
CA ILE A 193 3.68 -10.11 9.98
C ILE A 193 3.63 -9.41 8.61
N ILE A 194 4.56 -8.50 8.37
CA ILE A 194 4.82 -7.90 7.06
C ILE A 194 6.32 -7.92 6.77
N THR A 195 6.71 -8.58 5.68
CA THR A 195 8.12 -8.68 5.25
C THR A 195 8.30 -8.03 3.89
N PRO A 196 9.52 -7.57 3.54
CA PRO A 196 9.79 -6.99 2.23
C PRO A 196 9.39 -7.91 1.08
N ALA A 197 9.47 -9.24 1.25
CA ALA A 197 9.09 -10.21 0.23
C ALA A 197 7.69 -9.98 -0.37
N GLN A 198 6.76 -9.40 0.40
CA GLN A 198 5.40 -9.07 -0.07
C GLN A 198 5.35 -7.89 -1.08
N ILE A 199 6.43 -7.09 -1.17
CA ILE A 199 6.61 -6.02 -2.17
C ILE A 199 7.17 -6.56 -3.48
N GLY A 200 7.74 -7.77 -3.45
CA GLY A 200 8.50 -8.33 -4.56
C GLY A 200 7.72 -8.51 -5.86
N VAL A 201 8.46 -8.80 -6.92
CA VAL A 201 7.93 -9.01 -8.28
C VAL A 201 6.95 -10.19 -8.32
N LEU A 202 7.22 -11.27 -7.56
CA LEU A 202 6.40 -12.48 -7.57
C LEU A 202 4.93 -12.22 -7.12
N PRO A 203 4.67 -11.66 -5.91
CA PRO A 203 3.31 -11.26 -5.54
C PRO A 203 2.64 -10.31 -6.54
N SER A 204 3.41 -9.41 -7.14
CA SER A 204 2.90 -8.49 -8.16
C SER A 204 2.38 -9.23 -9.40
N LEU A 205 3.09 -10.28 -9.84
CA LEU A 205 2.69 -11.12 -10.97
C LEU A 205 1.45 -11.96 -10.64
N GLU A 206 1.35 -12.51 -9.43
CA GLU A 206 0.19 -13.31 -9.02
C GLU A 206 -1.12 -12.53 -9.12
N VAL A 207 -1.14 -11.28 -8.67
CA VAL A 207 -2.32 -10.41 -8.77
C VAL A 207 -2.71 -10.14 -10.23
N VAL A 208 -1.73 -10.00 -11.13
CA VAL A 208 -2.01 -9.85 -12.56
C VAL A 208 -2.64 -11.13 -13.13
N ILE A 209 -2.16 -12.30 -12.70
CA ILE A 209 -2.71 -13.59 -13.12
C ILE A 209 -4.17 -13.75 -12.66
N TRP A 210 -4.50 -13.37 -11.41
CA TRP A 210 -5.87 -13.42 -10.89
C TRP A 210 -6.89 -12.57 -11.67
N VAL A 211 -6.41 -11.54 -12.37
CA VAL A 211 -7.26 -10.68 -13.21
C VAL A 211 -7.32 -11.17 -14.65
N ALA A 212 -6.26 -11.85 -15.12
CA ALA A 212 -6.14 -12.31 -16.49
C ALA A 212 -6.82 -13.67 -16.77
N VAL A 213 -6.96 -14.52 -15.75
CA VAL A 213 -7.58 -15.86 -15.81
C VAL A 213 -8.91 -15.84 -15.08
#